data_AF-A0A7W6LXA0-F1
#
_entry.id   AF-A0A7W6LXA0-F1
#
_cell.length_a   1.000
_cell.length_b   1.000
_cell.length_c   1.000
_cell.angle_alpha   90.00
_cell.angle_beta   90.00
_cell.angle_gamma   90.00
#
_symmetry.space_group_name_H-M   'P 1'
#
loop_
_entity.id
_entity.type
_entity.pdbx_description
1 polymer ?
#
loop_
_entity_poly.entity_id
_entity_poly.type
_entity_poly.pdbx_seq_one_letter_code
_entity_poly.pdbx_strand_id
1 'polypeptide(L)'
;MLKTFETYLALRRATGFAMSNAEYLLKSFAGFATERGQAYVQTQTAIDWAALGPSIAQRDARLKAVCRFARHIRVEDVRHELPPGNHFGAQKRRRPPHIYSGTEIARLIEAASQLRPQGGLRPLTYATLIALLAVTGLRIGTARPPT
;
A
#
# COMPACT_ATOMS: atom_id res chain seq x y z
N MET A 1 -9.39 21.43 -11.34
CA MET A 1 -8.59 20.22 -11.05
C MET A 1 -8.17 20.13 -9.58
N LEU A 2 -7.32 21.02 -9.05
CA LEU A 2 -6.86 20.99 -7.64
C LEU A 2 -8.00 20.90 -6.60
N LYS A 3 -9.07 21.69 -6.77
CA LYS A 3 -10.24 21.67 -5.87
C LYS A 3 -10.93 20.30 -5.81
N THR A 4 -11.09 19.62 -6.95
CA THR A 4 -11.70 18.28 -6.99
C THR A 4 -10.81 17.21 -6.36
N PHE A 5 -9.48 17.37 -6.46
CA PHE A 5 -8.53 16.54 -5.73
C PHE A 5 -8.64 16.73 -4.21
N GLU A 6 -8.75 17.97 -3.74
CA GLU A 6 -8.91 18.27 -2.31
C GLU A 6 -10.22 17.71 -1.76
N THR A 7 -11.33 17.85 -2.48
CA THR A 7 -12.63 17.26 -2.09
C THR A 7 -12.53 15.73 -1.99
N TYR A 8 -11.90 15.07 -2.98
CA TYR A 8 -11.68 13.63 -2.93
C TYR A 8 -10.77 13.19 -1.77
N LEU A 9 -9.72 13.95 -1.50
CA LEU A 9 -8.82 13.68 -0.37
C LEU A 9 -9.53 13.86 0.98
N ALA A 10 -10.37 14.88 1.11
CA ALA A 10 -11.19 15.09 2.30
C ALA A 10 -12.16 13.92 2.53
N LEU A 11 -12.84 13.47 1.47
CA LEU A 11 -13.71 12.29 1.52
C LEU A 11 -12.92 11.04 1.95
N ARG A 12 -11.73 10.82 1.38
CA ARG A 12 -10.94 9.63 1.68
C ARG A 12 -10.33 9.66 3.09
N ARG A 13 -10.00 10.83 3.63
CA ARG A 13 -9.60 11.00 5.03
C ARG A 13 -10.75 10.69 6.00
N ALA A 14 -11.97 11.13 5.67
CA ALA A 14 -13.15 10.83 6.48
C ALA A 14 -13.44 9.32 6.58
N THR A 15 -13.05 8.53 5.57
CA THR A 15 -13.17 7.06 5.57
C THR A 15 -12.07 6.31 6.34
N GLY A 16 -11.21 7.01 7.09
CA GLY A 16 -10.21 6.38 7.98
C GLY A 16 -8.97 5.81 7.28
N PHE A 17 -8.71 6.17 6.03
CA PHE A 17 -7.48 5.75 5.34
C PHE A 17 -6.27 6.57 5.84
N ALA A 18 -5.32 5.91 6.52
CA ALA A 18 -4.00 6.45 6.82
C ALA A 18 -3.19 6.60 5.52
N MET A 19 -3.23 7.78 4.89
CA MET A 19 -2.84 7.91 3.47
C MET A 19 -1.82 9.01 3.18
N SER A 20 -0.68 8.99 3.85
CA SER A 20 0.44 9.90 3.56
C SER A 20 0.92 9.78 2.11
N ASN A 21 1.20 8.56 1.62
CA ASN A 21 1.82 8.39 0.31
C ASN A 21 0.89 8.68 -0.87
N ALA A 22 -0.35 8.20 -0.83
CA ALA A 22 -1.26 8.38 -1.96
C ALA A 22 -1.81 9.81 -2.04
N GLU A 23 -1.90 10.54 -0.92
CA GLU A 23 -2.20 11.97 -0.94
C GLU A 23 -1.11 12.77 -1.65
N TYR A 24 0.15 12.54 -1.27
CA TYR A 24 1.30 13.22 -1.89
C TYR A 24 1.34 12.99 -3.41
N LEU A 25 1.12 11.75 -3.84
CA LEU A 25 1.08 11.39 -5.25
C LEU A 25 -0.03 12.13 -6.02
N LEU A 26 -1.23 12.22 -5.44
CA LEU A 26 -2.35 12.89 -6.09
C LEU A 26 -2.16 14.40 -6.17
N LYS A 27 -1.59 15.03 -5.13
CA LYS A 27 -1.21 16.46 -5.15
C LYS A 27 -0.14 16.75 -6.22
N SER A 28 0.88 15.90 -6.30
CA SER A 28 1.93 16.03 -7.34
C SER A 28 1.34 15.91 -8.75
N PHE A 29 0.43 14.97 -8.99
CA PHE A 29 -0.25 14.86 -10.28
C PHE A 29 -1.13 16.08 -10.59
N ALA A 30 -1.88 16.58 -9.60
CA ALA A 30 -2.72 17.76 -9.78
C ALA A 30 -1.90 19.01 -10.13
N GLY A 31 -0.73 19.19 -9.53
CA GLY A 31 0.23 20.25 -9.91
C GLY A 31 0.68 20.09 -11.36
N PHE A 32 1.16 18.91 -11.74
CA PHE A 32 1.63 18.61 -13.10
C PHE A 32 0.58 18.82 -14.19
N ALA A 33 -0.67 18.45 -13.92
CA ALA A 33 -1.75 18.63 -14.87
C ALA A 33 -2.28 20.08 -14.89
N THR A 34 -2.15 20.83 -13.78
CA THR A 34 -2.44 22.28 -13.74
C THR A 34 -1.38 23.07 -14.53
N GLU A 35 -0.10 22.72 -14.44
CA GLU A 35 0.99 23.32 -15.24
C GLU A 35 0.76 23.14 -16.75
N ARG A 36 0.07 22.08 -17.15
CA ARG A 36 -0.30 21.80 -18.55
C ARG A 36 -1.65 22.40 -18.95
N GLY A 37 -2.29 23.19 -18.08
CA GLY A 37 -3.58 23.82 -18.35
C GLY A 37 -4.75 22.85 -18.50
N GLN A 38 -4.62 21.62 -17.99
CA GLN A 38 -5.66 20.61 -18.14
C GLN A 38 -6.73 20.74 -17.07
N ALA A 39 -7.99 20.81 -17.49
CA ALA A 39 -9.14 20.84 -16.58
C ALA A 39 -9.59 19.43 -16.17
N TYR A 40 -9.35 18.42 -17.02
CA TYR A 40 -9.80 17.03 -16.86
C TYR A 40 -8.62 16.07 -16.83
N VAL A 41 -8.83 14.87 -16.27
CA VAL A 41 -7.84 13.81 -16.30
C VAL A 41 -7.76 13.25 -17.72
N GLN A 42 -6.60 13.42 -18.35
CA GLN A 42 -6.27 12.80 -19.63
C GLN A 42 -5.36 11.59 -19.44
N THR A 43 -5.58 10.57 -20.27
CA THR A 43 -4.81 9.31 -20.22
C THR A 43 -3.32 9.55 -20.44
N GLN A 44 -2.96 10.32 -21.46
CA GLN A 44 -1.57 10.58 -21.80
C GLN A 44 -0.83 11.32 -20.68
N THR A 45 -1.49 12.31 -20.06
CA THR A 45 -0.88 13.08 -18.96
C THR A 45 -0.70 12.25 -17.70
N ALA A 46 -1.62 11.33 -17.42
CA ALA A 46 -1.44 10.36 -16.33
C ALA A 46 -0.26 9.41 -16.58
N ILE A 47 -0.06 8.98 -17.83
CA ILE A 47 1.09 8.15 -18.23
C ILE A 47 2.40 8.93 -18.13
N ASP A 48 2.48 10.13 -18.69
CA ASP A 48 3.67 10.98 -18.66
C ASP A 48 4.11 11.28 -17.22
N TRP A 49 3.15 11.66 -16.37
CA TRP A 49 3.43 11.94 -14.97
C TRP A 49 3.88 10.67 -14.23
N ALA A 50 3.23 9.53 -14.49
CA ALA A 50 3.61 8.27 -13.88
C ALA A 50 5.01 7.83 -14.32
N ALA A 51 5.42 8.12 -15.56
CA ALA A 51 6.72 7.79 -16.13
C ALA A 51 7.89 8.50 -15.42
N LEU A 52 7.64 9.62 -14.72
CA LEU A 52 8.61 10.30 -13.85
C LEU A 52 9.03 9.44 -12.63
N GLY A 53 8.44 8.26 -12.43
CA GLY A 53 8.89 7.30 -11.42
C GLY A 53 10.25 6.68 -11.76
N PRO A 54 11.17 6.54 -10.78
CA PRO A 54 12.49 5.95 -11.03
C PRO A 54 12.45 4.43 -11.29
N SER A 55 11.41 3.72 -10.84
CA SER A 55 11.27 2.27 -11.10
C SER A 55 9.91 1.90 -11.69
N ILE A 56 9.85 0.82 -12.46
CA ILE A 56 8.62 0.29 -13.08
C ILE A 56 7.51 0.07 -12.02
N ALA A 57 7.87 -0.47 -10.86
CA ALA A 57 6.93 -0.67 -9.75
C ALA A 57 6.37 0.66 -9.20
N GLN A 58 7.20 1.70 -9.12
CA GLN A 58 6.74 3.02 -8.70
C GLN A 58 5.91 3.73 -9.78
N ARG A 59 6.27 3.60 -11.06
CA ARG A 59 5.46 4.11 -12.20
C ARG A 59 4.07 3.50 -12.20
N ASP A 60 3.98 2.19 -12.01
CA ASP A 60 2.70 1.47 -11.91
C ASP A 60 1.89 1.87 -10.65
N ALA A 61 2.54 1.99 -9.49
CA ALA A 61 1.87 2.45 -8.28
C ALA A 61 1.32 3.87 -8.42
N ARG A 62 2.08 4.77 -9.05
CA ARG A 62 1.68 6.13 -9.42
C ARG A 62 0.46 6.11 -10.32
N LEU A 63 0.52 5.39 -11.44
CA LEU A 63 -0.60 5.28 -12.38
C LEU A 63 -1.85 4.72 -11.72
N LYS A 64 -1.72 3.67 -10.88
CA LYS A 64 -2.84 3.09 -10.13
C LYS A 64 -3.45 4.04 -9.10
N ALA A 65 -2.70 5.02 -8.58
CA ALA A 65 -3.25 6.05 -7.71
C ALA A 65 -4.17 6.98 -8.51
N VAL A 66 -3.71 7.41 -9.69
CA VAL A 66 -4.49 8.25 -10.61
C VAL A 66 -5.70 7.50 -11.17
N CYS A 67 -5.57 6.23 -11.58
CA CYS A 67 -6.72 5.42 -12.03
C CYS A 67 -7.82 5.30 -10.96
N ARG A 68 -7.44 5.17 -9.68
CA ARG A 68 -8.42 5.12 -8.57
C ARG A 68 -9.14 6.45 -8.40
N PHE A 69 -8.41 7.57 -8.52
CA PHE A 69 -9.01 8.90 -8.50
C PHE A 69 -9.92 9.15 -9.72
N ALA A 70 -9.42 8.87 -10.92
CA ALA A 70 -10.15 9.00 -12.18
C ALA A 70 -11.46 8.21 -12.17
N ARG A 71 -11.45 7.00 -11.60
CA ARG A 71 -12.68 6.20 -11.45
C ARG A 71 -13.71 6.87 -10.54
N HIS A 72 -13.27 7.54 -9.47
CA HIS A 72 -14.17 8.20 -8.53
C HIS A 72 -14.78 9.46 -9.16
N ILE A 73 -13.93 10.35 -9.70
CA ILE A 73 -14.38 11.61 -10.30
C ILE A 73 -15.18 11.41 -11.60
N ARG A 74 -14.95 10.31 -12.32
CA ARG A 74 -15.72 9.99 -13.53
C ARG A 74 -17.20 9.69 -13.25
N VAL A 75 -17.53 9.26 -12.02
CA VAL A 75 -18.92 9.10 -11.60
C VAL A 75 -19.64 10.45 -11.54
N GLU A 76 -18.91 11.50 -11.17
CA GLU A 76 -19.44 12.87 -11.10
C GLU A 76 -19.37 13.59 -12.46
N ASP A 77 -18.33 13.35 -13.27
CA ASP A 77 -18.15 13.98 -14.58
C ASP A 77 -17.49 13.04 -15.60
N VAL A 78 -18.25 12.65 -16.62
CA VAL A 78 -17.86 11.68 -17.67
C VAL A 78 -16.70 12.19 -18.55
N ARG A 79 -16.40 13.49 -18.54
CA ARG A 79 -15.28 14.08 -19.31
C ARG A 79 -13.89 13.64 -18.80
N HIS A 80 -13.82 12.99 -17.65
CA HIS A 80 -12.59 12.39 -17.14
C HIS A 80 -12.30 11.06 -17.81
N GLU A 81 -11.14 10.95 -18.46
CA GLU A 81 -10.67 9.70 -19.01
C GLU A 81 -10.15 8.76 -17.92
N LEU A 82 -10.28 7.45 -18.16
CA LEU A 82 -9.75 6.43 -17.27
C LEU A 82 -8.47 5.83 -17.89
N PRO A 83 -7.28 6.12 -17.33
CA PRO A 83 -6.03 5.59 -17.87
C PRO A 83 -5.97 4.06 -17.73
N PRO A 84 -5.31 3.35 -18.66
CA PRO A 84 -5.13 1.91 -18.57
C PRO A 84 -4.18 1.58 -17.41
N GLY A 85 -4.72 0.99 -16.34
CA GLY A 85 -3.98 0.74 -15.09
C GLY A 85 -2.82 -0.27 -15.16
N ASN A 86 -2.52 -0.83 -16.34
CA ASN A 86 -1.42 -1.77 -16.58
C ASN A 86 -0.48 -1.31 -17.71
N HIS A 87 -0.41 -0.01 -18.01
CA HIS A 87 0.41 0.53 -19.11
C HIS A 87 1.91 0.18 -18.99
N PHE A 88 2.47 0.22 -17.78
CA PHE A 88 3.90 -0.06 -17.56
C PHE A 88 4.24 -1.56 -17.42
N GLY A 89 3.26 -2.45 -17.61
CA GLY A 89 3.47 -3.90 -17.56
C GLY A 89 4.02 -4.42 -16.22
N ALA A 90 3.84 -3.68 -15.12
CA ALA A 90 4.40 -4.05 -13.84
C ALA A 90 3.66 -5.26 -13.25
N GLN A 91 4.20 -6.44 -13.50
CA GLN A 91 3.76 -7.65 -12.81
C GLN A 91 4.39 -7.68 -11.43
N LYS A 92 3.56 -7.47 -10.39
CA LYS A 92 3.98 -7.71 -9.01
C LYS A 92 4.13 -9.22 -8.83
N ARG A 93 5.34 -9.73 -9.04
CA ARG A 93 5.69 -11.13 -8.79
C ARG A 93 5.55 -11.39 -7.29
N ARG A 94 4.38 -11.90 -6.87
CA ARG A 94 4.16 -12.30 -5.49
C ARG A 94 5.15 -13.42 -5.19
N ARG A 95 5.98 -13.23 -4.17
CA ARG A 95 6.73 -14.35 -3.62
C ARG A 95 5.69 -15.33 -3.08
N PRO A 96 5.74 -16.62 -3.47
CA PRO A 96 4.83 -17.60 -2.90
C PRO A 96 5.02 -17.59 -1.37
N PRO A 97 3.92 -17.65 -0.59
CA PRO A 97 4.05 -17.72 0.85
C PRO A 97 4.81 -18.98 1.23
N HIS A 98 5.81 -18.86 2.12
CA HIS A 98 6.45 -20.02 2.72
C HIS A 98 5.52 -20.60 3.78
N ILE A 99 5.09 -21.85 3.61
CA ILE A 99 4.27 -22.55 4.60
C ILE A 99 5.22 -23.26 5.55
N TYR A 100 5.27 -22.81 6.80
CA TYR A 100 6.09 -23.43 7.82
C TYR A 100 5.54 -24.81 8.21
N SER A 101 6.39 -25.81 8.17
CA SER A 101 6.14 -27.12 8.74
C SER A 101 6.25 -27.11 10.27
N GLY A 102 5.67 -28.10 10.94
CA GLY A 102 5.74 -28.21 12.41
C GLY A 102 7.17 -28.22 12.96
N THR A 103 8.13 -28.81 12.22
CA THR A 103 9.54 -28.85 12.61
C THR A 103 10.24 -27.51 12.45
N GLU A 104 9.87 -26.71 11.46
CA GLU A 104 10.37 -25.33 11.32
C GLU A 104 9.79 -24.42 12.41
N ILE A 105 8.52 -24.60 12.78
CA ILE A 105 7.89 -23.86 13.87
C ILE A 105 8.59 -24.18 15.20
N ALA A 106 8.85 -25.45 15.49
CA ALA A 106 9.58 -25.86 16.70
C ALA A 106 10.97 -25.20 16.77
N ARG A 107 11.71 -25.18 15.65
CA ARG A 107 13.02 -24.50 15.56
C ARG A 107 12.91 -22.98 15.78
N LEU A 108 11.84 -22.34 15.30
CA LEU A 108 11.61 -20.92 15.54
C LEU A 108 11.30 -20.61 17.01
N ILE A 109 10.53 -21.46 17.68
CA ILE A 109 10.23 -21.33 19.12
C ILE A 109 11.52 -21.50 19.94
N GLU A 110 12.33 -22.50 19.62
CA GLU A 110 13.62 -22.73 20.26
C GLU A 110 14.56 -21.53 20.05
N ALA A 111 14.71 -21.04 18.82
CA ALA A 111 15.52 -19.86 18.54
C ALA A 111 15.02 -18.61 19.27
N ALA A 112 13.71 -18.43 19.40
CA ALA A 112 13.12 -17.32 20.14
C ALA A 112 13.40 -17.40 21.65
N SER A 113 13.45 -18.60 22.23
CA SER A 113 13.81 -18.82 23.63
C SER A 113 15.27 -18.43 23.95
N GLN A 114 16.12 -18.33 22.94
CA GLN A 114 17.53 -17.96 23.06
C GLN A 114 17.81 -16.47 22.80
N LEU A 115 16.76 -15.65 22.64
CA LEU A 115 16.91 -14.20 22.44
C LEU A 115 17.57 -13.54 23.66
N ARG A 116 18.34 -12.47 23.42
CA ARG A 116 18.96 -11.68 24.48
C ARG A 116 18.08 -10.48 24.89
N PRO A 117 18.13 -10.02 26.15
CA PRO A 117 18.92 -10.56 27.25
C PRO A 117 18.37 -11.90 27.78
N GLN A 118 19.29 -12.85 28.04
CA GLN A 118 18.95 -14.15 28.62
C GLN A 118 18.38 -13.93 30.03
N GLY A 119 17.24 -14.55 30.34
CA GLY A 119 16.52 -14.36 31.60
C GLY A 119 15.53 -13.17 31.63
N GLY A 120 15.41 -12.40 30.55
CA GLY A 120 14.37 -11.37 30.41
C GLY A 120 13.00 -11.95 30.02
N LEU A 121 11.95 -11.12 30.02
CA LEU A 121 10.62 -11.52 29.52
C LEU A 121 10.62 -11.74 28.00
N ARG A 122 11.52 -11.08 27.28
CA ARG A 122 11.59 -11.08 25.82
C ARG A 122 11.60 -12.48 25.18
N PRO A 123 12.46 -13.43 25.60
CA PRO A 123 12.53 -14.75 24.97
C PRO A 123 11.24 -15.56 25.22
N LEU A 124 10.69 -15.47 26.43
CA LEU A 124 9.42 -16.10 26.81
C LEU A 124 8.24 -15.53 26.00
N THR A 125 8.17 -14.21 25.85
CA THR A 125 7.11 -13.56 25.07
C THR A 125 7.15 -13.97 23.61
N TYR A 126 8.32 -13.96 22.96
CA TYR A 126 8.42 -14.33 21.54
C TYR A 126 8.19 -15.82 21.30
N ALA A 127 8.71 -16.70 22.16
CA ALA A 127 8.45 -18.14 22.06
C ALA A 127 6.95 -18.45 22.20
N THR A 128 6.29 -17.86 23.20
CA THR A 128 4.85 -18.03 23.43
C THR A 128 4.01 -17.45 22.30
N LEU A 129 4.40 -16.28 21.77
CA LEU A 129 3.71 -15.65 20.63
C LEU A 129 3.77 -16.52 19.37
N ILE A 130 4.94 -17.07 19.05
CA ILE A 130 5.11 -17.95 17.88
C ILE A 130 4.29 -19.23 18.05
N ALA A 131 4.31 -19.84 19.24
CA ALA A 131 3.51 -21.01 19.54
C ALA A 131 2.00 -20.73 19.41
N LEU A 132 1.54 -19.59 19.94
CA LEU A 132 0.14 -19.19 19.87
C LEU A 132 -0.31 -18.94 18.43
N LEU A 133 0.52 -18.25 17.63
CA LEU A 133 0.25 -18.02 16.20
C LEU A 133 0.17 -19.34 15.42
N ALA A 134 1.05 -20.31 15.74
CA ALA A 134 1.08 -21.61 15.09
C ALA A 134 -0.18 -22.45 15.37
N VAL A 135 -0.67 -22.44 16.61
CA VAL A 135 -1.85 -23.23 17.02
C VAL A 135 -3.16 -22.57 16.57
N THR A 136 -3.23 -21.23 16.59
CA THR A 136 -4.48 -20.51 16.32
C THR A 136 -4.64 -20.06 14.87
N GLY A 137 -3.57 -20.03 14.07
CA GLY A 137 -3.58 -19.50 12.71
C GLY A 137 -3.90 -18.00 12.64
N LEU A 138 -3.79 -17.28 13.76
CA LEU A 138 -4.13 -15.86 13.82
C LEU A 138 -3.15 -15.00 13.00
N ARG A 139 -3.65 -13.89 12.44
CA ARG A 139 -2.79 -12.90 11.80
C ARG A 139 -2.04 -12.12 12.87
N ILE A 140 -0.75 -11.83 12.66
CA ILE A 140 0.13 -11.11 13.61
C ILE A 140 -0.49 -9.84 14.22
N GLY A 141 -1.40 -9.17 13.50
CA GLY A 141 -2.10 -7.97 13.99
C GLY A 141 -3.05 -8.20 15.18
N THR A 142 -3.53 -9.42 15.41
CA THR A 142 -4.42 -9.75 16.54
C THR A 142 -3.68 -10.32 17.75
N ALA A 143 -2.42 -10.71 17.60
CA ALA A 143 -1.64 -11.39 18.65
C ALA A 143 -0.63 -10.47 19.36
N ARG A 144 -0.59 -9.17 19.03
CA ARG A 144 0.32 -8.23 19.69
C ARG A 144 -0.25 -7.80 21.05
N PRO A 145 0.47 -7.97 22.18
CA PRO A 145 0.03 -7.40 23.45
C PRO A 145 0.07 -5.86 23.40
N PRO A 146 -0.85 -5.15 24.09
CA PRO A 146 -0.84 -3.70 24.15
C PRO A 146 0.47 -3.21 24.79
N THR A 147 1.07 -2.19 24.19
CA THR A 147 2.25 -1.47 24.70
C THR A 147 1.88 -0.52 25.81
#